data_AF-A0A963MW38-F1
#
_entry.id   AF-A0A963MW38-F1
#
_cell.length_a   1.000
_cell.length_b   1.000
_cell.length_c   1.000
_cell.angle_alpha   90.00
_cell.angle_beta   90.00
_cell.angle_gamma   90.00
#
_symmetry.space_group_name_H-M   'P 1'
#
loop_
_entity.id
_entity.type
_entity.pdbx_description
1 polymer ?
#
loop_
_entity_poly.entity_id
_entity_poly.type
_entity_poly.pdbx_seq_one_letter_code
_entity_poly.pdbx_strand_id
1 'polypeptide(L)'
;GCVGAAFEQYAQWKTVVGPDGTGSEIEVAQQLGKSGLSEQERLIAGLLAPAHLLDVVKNFLLFMQVGGQTIKSVCRYQQYRAVNRAIARLKTGQIRRQHGEHDQRGGIIWHTQGSGKSLTMVFLVRKMRAEAQLRRFKVIVVTDRKDLQRQLSVTATLTGEVVEVADSTTGVKALARRKGPGLIFATIQKYRDTDTAGDTPLTADDLPKVEEPKT
;
A
#
# COMPACT_ATOMS: atom_id res chain seq x y z
N GLY A 1 17.20 10.31 1.26
CA GLY A 1 17.42 10.69 2.65
C GLY A 1 16.54 11.87 2.98
N CYS A 2 16.22 12.04 4.25
CA CYS A 2 15.63 13.28 4.76
C CYS A 2 16.76 14.25 5.14
N VAL A 3 16.46 15.55 5.20
CA VAL A 3 17.37 16.53 5.82
C VAL A 3 17.76 16.05 7.23
N GLY A 4 19.06 16.02 7.51
CA GLY A 4 19.65 15.49 8.76
C GLY A 4 20.08 14.02 8.71
N ALA A 5 19.77 13.27 7.63
CA ALA A 5 20.26 11.91 7.46
C ALA A 5 21.70 11.88 6.89
N ALA A 6 22.45 10.83 7.23
CA ALA A 6 23.75 10.56 6.63
C ALA A 6 23.65 10.28 5.12
N PHE A 7 24.74 10.50 4.38
CA PHE A 7 24.75 10.44 2.91
C PHE A 7 24.32 9.09 2.36
N GLU A 8 24.64 7.99 3.06
CA GLU A 8 24.31 6.61 2.69
C GLU A 8 22.79 6.35 2.71
N GLN A 9 22.02 7.22 3.36
CA GLN A 9 20.56 7.16 3.40
C GLN A 9 19.92 7.90 2.21
N TYR A 10 20.72 8.56 1.37
CA TYR A 10 20.25 9.14 0.12
C TYR A 10 20.18 8.09 -0.97
N ALA A 11 19.13 8.20 -1.76
CA ALA A 11 18.84 7.28 -2.85
C ALA A 11 18.32 8.08 -4.02
N GLN A 12 18.71 7.67 -5.22
CA GLN A 12 18.30 8.33 -6.45
C GLN A 12 16.78 8.21 -6.66
N TRP A 13 16.18 9.30 -7.15
CA TRP A 13 14.80 9.30 -7.63
C TRP A 13 14.77 8.97 -9.12
N LYS A 14 14.09 7.87 -9.50
CA LYS A 14 14.15 7.30 -10.85
C LYS A 14 12.81 7.32 -11.59
N THR A 15 11.97 8.31 -11.34
CA THR A 15 10.70 8.42 -12.07
C THR A 15 10.18 9.85 -12.14
N VAL A 16 9.62 10.23 -13.28
CA VAL A 16 8.81 11.45 -13.44
C VAL A 16 7.31 11.15 -13.52
N VAL A 17 6.95 9.87 -13.53
CA VAL A 17 5.56 9.42 -13.69
C VAL A 17 4.77 9.76 -12.43
N GLY A 18 3.60 10.36 -12.65
CA GLY A 18 2.69 10.76 -11.60
C GLY A 18 2.00 9.63 -10.86
N PRO A 19 1.36 9.95 -9.72
CA PRO A 19 0.66 8.97 -8.89
C PRO A 19 -0.54 8.31 -9.60
N ASP A 20 -1.10 9.00 -10.59
CA ASP A 20 -2.16 8.54 -11.51
C ASP A 20 -1.60 7.78 -12.73
N GLY A 21 -0.27 7.71 -12.87
CA GLY A 21 0.40 7.09 -14.01
C GLY A 21 0.60 8.03 -15.19
N THR A 22 0.32 9.33 -15.06
CA THR A 22 0.52 10.31 -16.14
C THR A 22 1.97 10.77 -16.23
N GLY A 23 2.35 11.29 -17.40
CA GLY A 23 3.70 11.75 -17.69
C GLY A 23 4.68 10.64 -18.08
N SER A 24 5.68 11.00 -18.85
CA SER A 24 6.79 10.11 -19.23
C SER A 24 8.13 10.84 -19.22
N GLU A 25 9.23 10.09 -19.06
CA GLU A 25 10.58 10.68 -19.15
C GLU A 25 10.83 11.28 -20.54
N ILE A 26 10.22 10.71 -21.58
CA ILE A 26 10.33 11.18 -22.96
C ILE A 26 9.69 12.55 -23.12
N GLU A 27 8.46 12.74 -22.62
CA GLU A 27 7.77 14.03 -22.66
C GLU A 27 8.56 15.12 -21.93
N VAL A 28 9.05 14.82 -20.73
CA VAL A 28 9.85 15.79 -19.95
C VAL A 28 11.17 16.11 -20.65
N ALA A 29 11.85 15.12 -21.24
CA ALA A 29 13.08 15.35 -21.99
C ALA A 29 12.83 16.23 -23.23
N GLN A 30 11.74 15.98 -23.96
CA GLN A 30 11.34 16.79 -25.12
C GLN A 30 11.04 18.24 -24.73
N GLN A 31 10.33 18.46 -23.61
CA GLN A 31 10.05 19.81 -23.09
C GLN A 31 11.32 20.58 -22.73
N LEU A 32 12.37 19.88 -22.30
CA LEU A 32 13.68 20.46 -22.00
C LEU A 32 14.61 20.55 -23.21
N GLY A 33 14.18 20.09 -24.39
CA GLY A 33 15.02 20.03 -25.60
C GLY A 33 16.19 19.06 -25.50
N LYS A 34 16.03 17.96 -24.75
CA LYS A 34 17.07 16.96 -24.46
C LYS A 34 16.71 15.58 -24.97
N SER A 35 17.74 14.78 -25.29
CA SER A 35 17.58 13.36 -25.66
C SER A 35 17.27 12.46 -24.47
N GLY A 36 17.54 12.91 -23.24
CA GLY A 36 17.25 12.20 -22.01
C GLY A 36 17.51 13.06 -20.78
N LEU A 37 16.99 12.61 -19.62
CA LEU A 37 17.12 13.33 -18.36
C LEU A 37 18.34 12.89 -17.57
N SER A 38 19.12 13.87 -17.11
CA SER A 38 20.09 13.66 -16.04
C SER A 38 19.41 13.25 -14.73
N GLU A 39 20.19 12.79 -13.76
CA GLU A 39 19.67 12.38 -12.45
C GLU A 39 19.03 13.55 -11.70
N GLN A 40 19.64 14.73 -11.78
CA GLN A 40 19.14 15.95 -11.16
C GLN A 40 17.82 16.41 -11.80
N GLU A 41 17.74 16.40 -13.13
CA GLU A 41 16.51 16.78 -13.84
C GLU A 41 15.37 15.82 -13.53
N ARG A 42 15.65 14.52 -13.48
CA ARG A 42 14.66 13.50 -13.11
C ARG A 42 14.21 13.65 -11.66
N LEU A 43 15.11 14.04 -10.74
CA LEU A 43 14.75 14.36 -9.36
C LEU A 43 13.83 15.57 -9.30
N ILE A 44 14.17 16.65 -10.02
CA ILE A 44 13.41 17.90 -10.02
C ILE A 44 12.03 17.69 -10.66
N ALA A 45 11.99 17.19 -11.90
CA ALA A 45 10.74 16.94 -12.62
C ALA A 45 9.90 15.81 -11.98
N GLY A 46 10.55 14.88 -11.29
CA GLY A 46 9.89 13.80 -10.56
C GLY A 46 9.45 14.21 -9.18
N LEU A 47 10.36 14.17 -8.20
CA LEU A 47 10.01 14.35 -6.79
C LEU A 47 9.50 15.77 -6.47
N LEU A 48 10.05 16.80 -7.12
CA LEU A 48 9.75 18.21 -6.80
C LEU A 48 8.58 18.80 -7.59
N ALA A 49 7.96 18.02 -8.49
CA ALA A 49 6.67 18.41 -9.06
C ALA A 49 5.65 18.62 -7.92
N PRO A 50 4.88 19.73 -7.89
CA PRO A 50 4.05 20.09 -6.74
C PRO A 50 3.12 18.97 -6.26
N ALA A 51 2.47 18.27 -7.19
CA ALA A 51 1.59 17.14 -6.86
C ALA A 51 2.34 15.97 -6.20
N HIS A 52 3.56 15.66 -6.67
CA HIS A 52 4.36 14.54 -6.17
C HIS A 52 4.94 14.86 -4.80
N LEU A 53 5.47 16.08 -4.63
CA LEU A 53 6.01 16.53 -3.36
C LEU A 53 4.93 16.51 -2.29
N LEU A 54 3.72 17.02 -2.60
CA LEU A 54 2.59 16.98 -1.68
C LEU A 54 2.15 15.56 -1.35
N ASP A 55 2.10 14.67 -2.35
CA ASP A 55 1.77 13.26 -2.12
C ASP A 55 2.82 12.58 -1.22
N VAL A 56 4.11 12.81 -1.48
CA VAL A 56 5.21 12.26 -0.67
C VAL A 56 5.14 12.75 0.77
N VAL A 57 4.96 14.05 0.99
CA VAL A 57 4.88 14.63 2.34
C VAL A 57 3.66 14.11 3.09
N LYS A 58 2.50 13.99 2.43
CA LYS A 58 1.25 13.56 3.07
C LYS A 58 1.21 12.06 3.34
N ASN A 59 1.67 11.24 2.41
CA ASN A 59 1.41 9.80 2.41
C ASN A 59 2.65 8.93 2.58
N PHE A 60 3.84 9.47 2.32
CA PHE A 60 5.08 8.68 2.23
C PHE A 60 6.19 9.11 3.21
N LEU A 61 5.82 9.80 4.29
CA LEU A 61 6.72 10.23 5.35
C LEU A 61 6.27 9.67 6.70
N LEU A 62 7.17 8.97 7.40
CA LEU A 62 6.91 8.33 8.69
C LEU A 62 7.88 8.82 9.76
N PHE A 63 7.39 8.90 10.99
CA PHE A 63 8.20 9.11 12.18
C PHE A 63 8.17 7.83 13.00
N MET A 64 9.34 7.27 13.28
CA MET A 64 9.49 6.01 14.01
C MET A 64 10.30 6.27 15.27
N GLN A 65 9.94 5.61 16.37
CA GLN A 65 10.77 5.60 17.58
C GLN A 65 11.69 4.39 17.54
N VAL A 66 13.00 4.63 17.53
CA VAL A 66 14.03 3.58 17.54
C VAL A 66 15.06 3.95 18.60
N GLY A 67 15.21 3.11 19.64
CA GLY A 67 16.17 3.35 20.71
C GLY A 67 15.98 4.68 21.45
N GLY A 68 14.73 5.13 21.63
CA GLY A 68 14.42 6.43 22.25
C GLY A 68 14.62 7.65 21.34
N GLN A 69 15.03 7.46 20.08
CA GLN A 69 15.18 8.52 19.10
C GLN A 69 14.05 8.51 18.08
N THR A 70 13.61 9.71 17.69
CA THR A 70 12.64 9.89 16.59
C THR A 70 13.37 9.91 15.26
N ILE A 71 13.16 8.88 14.45
CA ILE A 71 13.71 8.76 13.09
C ILE A 71 12.63 9.15 12.07
N LYS A 72 12.93 10.15 11.25
CA LYS A 72 12.12 10.57 10.11
C LYS A 72 12.52 9.79 8.85
N SER A 73 11.63 8.98 8.32
CA SER A 73 11.83 8.17 7.12
C SER A 73 10.92 8.63 5.98
N VAL A 74 11.45 8.69 4.77
CA VAL A 74 10.71 8.99 3.53
C VAL A 74 10.86 7.84 2.55
N CYS A 75 9.85 7.61 1.72
CA CYS A 75 9.89 6.54 0.73
C CYS A 75 11.04 6.67 -0.28
N ARG A 76 11.49 5.54 -0.81
CA ARG A 76 12.27 5.44 -2.03
C ARG A 76 11.35 5.41 -3.25
N TYR A 77 11.86 5.79 -4.43
CA TYR A 77 11.05 5.92 -5.64
C TYR A 77 10.27 4.64 -6.01
N GLN A 78 10.87 3.45 -5.82
CA GLN A 78 10.18 2.19 -6.12
C GLN A 78 9.00 1.93 -5.19
N GLN A 79 9.09 2.34 -3.92
CA GLN A 79 8.00 2.21 -2.95
C GLN A 79 6.86 3.16 -3.34
N TYR A 80 7.20 4.41 -3.69
CA TYR A 80 6.24 5.40 -4.21
C TYR A 80 5.48 4.88 -5.43
N ARG A 81 6.20 4.39 -6.46
CA ARG A 81 5.59 3.82 -7.67
C ARG A 81 4.72 2.61 -7.37
N ALA A 82 5.20 1.69 -6.54
CA ALA A 82 4.48 0.47 -6.22
C ALA A 82 3.15 0.77 -5.53
N VAL A 83 3.16 1.66 -4.54
CA VAL A 83 1.94 2.06 -3.81
C VAL A 83 0.98 2.80 -4.72
N ASN A 84 1.45 3.76 -5.51
CA ASN A 84 0.58 4.53 -6.40
C ASN A 84 -0.10 3.65 -7.46
N ARG A 85 0.65 2.70 -8.05
CA ARG A 85 0.08 1.69 -8.94
C ARG A 85 -0.93 0.79 -8.25
N ALA A 86 -0.68 0.36 -7.01
CA ALA A 86 -1.62 -0.44 -6.25
C ALA A 86 -2.92 0.35 -5.94
N ILE A 87 -2.81 1.61 -5.53
CA ILE A 87 -3.97 2.49 -5.29
C ILE A 87 -4.78 2.69 -6.58
N ALA A 88 -4.13 2.96 -7.71
CA ALA A 88 -4.81 3.08 -9.00
C ALA A 88 -5.60 1.80 -9.33
N ARG A 89 -4.96 0.62 -9.25
CA ARG A 89 -5.63 -0.68 -9.47
C ARG A 89 -6.78 -0.92 -8.51
N LEU A 90 -6.63 -0.57 -7.23
CA LEU A 90 -7.70 -0.72 -6.24
C LEU A 90 -8.93 0.15 -6.54
N LYS A 91 -8.74 1.31 -7.20
CA LYS A 91 -9.79 2.26 -7.58
C LYS A 91 -10.45 1.92 -8.91
N THR A 92 -9.66 1.51 -9.91
CA THR A 92 -10.14 1.37 -11.30
C THR A 92 -10.23 -0.07 -11.80
N GLY A 93 -9.59 -1.01 -11.11
CA GLY A 93 -9.60 -2.41 -11.50
C GLY A 93 -10.99 -3.02 -11.39
N GLN A 94 -11.36 -3.81 -12.39
CA GLN A 94 -12.61 -4.56 -12.38
C GLN A 94 -12.56 -5.68 -11.36
N ILE A 95 -13.64 -5.83 -10.57
CA ILE A 95 -13.79 -7.01 -9.71
C ILE A 95 -14.10 -8.25 -10.56
N ARG A 96 -13.88 -9.45 -10.00
CA ARG A 96 -14.16 -10.71 -10.72
C ARG A 96 -15.57 -10.78 -11.32
N ARG A 97 -16.57 -10.21 -10.65
CA ARG A 97 -17.95 -10.15 -11.17
C ARG A 97 -18.11 -9.31 -12.43
N GLN A 98 -17.25 -8.32 -12.63
CA GLN A 98 -17.25 -7.43 -13.79
C GLN A 98 -16.39 -7.97 -14.93
N HIS A 99 -15.25 -8.60 -14.60
CA HIS A 99 -14.30 -9.12 -15.59
C HIS A 99 -14.55 -10.58 -16.00
N GLY A 100 -15.41 -11.30 -15.27
CA GLY A 100 -15.68 -12.73 -15.47
C GLY A 100 -14.62 -13.63 -14.83
N GLU A 101 -13.37 -13.54 -15.29
CA GLU A 101 -12.33 -14.51 -14.93
C GLU A 101 -11.39 -14.06 -13.80
N HIS A 102 -11.13 -12.76 -13.68
CA HIS A 102 -10.04 -12.25 -12.84
C HIS A 102 -10.46 -11.04 -12.01
N ASP A 103 -9.93 -10.93 -10.80
CA ASP A 103 -9.98 -9.68 -10.05
C ASP A 103 -8.75 -8.83 -10.42
N GLN A 104 -8.98 -7.70 -11.08
CA GLN A 104 -7.91 -6.82 -11.54
C GLN A 104 -7.39 -5.86 -10.45
N ARG A 105 -8.06 -5.79 -9.29
CA ARG A 105 -7.70 -4.89 -8.17
C ARG A 105 -6.54 -5.41 -7.33
N GLY A 106 -6.28 -6.73 -7.38
CA GLY A 106 -5.15 -7.38 -6.72
C GLY A 106 -3.83 -7.25 -7.48
N GLY A 107 -2.77 -7.91 -7.02
CA GLY A 107 -1.48 -7.96 -7.72
C GLY A 107 -0.31 -8.34 -6.82
N ILE A 108 0.88 -8.47 -7.43
CA ILE A 108 2.12 -8.81 -6.74
C ILE A 108 3.09 -7.62 -6.83
N ILE A 109 3.64 -7.19 -5.69
CA ILE A 109 4.74 -6.24 -5.64
C ILE A 109 6.01 -7.01 -5.31
N TRP A 110 6.90 -7.15 -6.30
CA TRP A 110 8.17 -7.82 -6.13
C TRP A 110 9.25 -6.86 -5.64
N HIS A 111 9.93 -7.24 -4.56
CA HIS A 111 10.98 -6.44 -3.92
C HIS A 111 12.22 -7.27 -3.66
N THR A 112 13.41 -6.69 -3.82
CA THR A 112 14.67 -7.26 -3.31
C THR A 112 14.74 -7.19 -1.78
N GLN A 113 15.52 -8.06 -1.15
CA GLN A 113 15.75 -8.01 0.30
C GLN A 113 16.38 -6.67 0.73
N GLY A 114 16.01 -6.16 1.91
CA GLY A 114 16.49 -4.85 2.39
C GLY A 114 15.88 -3.62 1.71
N SER A 115 15.06 -3.76 0.66
CA SER A 115 14.47 -2.60 -0.04
C SER A 115 13.30 -1.90 0.68
N GLY A 116 12.95 -2.35 1.90
CA GLY A 116 11.88 -1.74 2.71
C GLY A 116 10.47 -2.18 2.30
N LYS A 117 10.24 -3.47 2.06
CA LYS A 117 8.90 -4.01 1.71
C LYS A 117 7.84 -3.65 2.76
N SER A 118 8.17 -3.80 4.05
CA SER A 118 7.27 -3.45 5.16
C SER A 118 6.84 -1.99 5.14
N LEU A 119 7.77 -1.07 4.88
CA LEU A 119 7.46 0.35 4.73
C LEU A 119 6.51 0.58 3.54
N THR A 120 6.69 -0.17 2.44
CA THR A 120 5.77 -0.11 1.29
C THR A 120 4.34 -0.48 1.69
N MET A 121 4.16 -1.52 2.52
CA MET A 121 2.84 -1.90 3.05
C MET A 121 2.25 -0.79 3.95
N VAL A 122 3.07 -0.17 4.79
CA VAL A 122 2.66 0.96 5.63
C VAL A 122 2.17 2.13 4.78
N PHE A 123 2.94 2.52 3.77
CA PHE A 123 2.56 3.59 2.86
C PHE A 123 1.29 3.26 2.08
N LEU A 124 1.08 2.00 1.69
CA LEU A 124 -0.15 1.55 1.05
C LEU A 124 -1.35 1.75 1.96
N VAL A 125 -1.30 1.27 3.20
CA VAL A 125 -2.41 1.43 4.15
C VAL A 125 -2.69 2.91 4.42
N ARG A 126 -1.65 3.71 4.66
CA ARG A 126 -1.79 5.16 4.88
C ARG A 126 -2.46 5.85 3.69
N LYS A 127 -2.01 5.55 2.46
CA LYS A 127 -2.59 6.14 1.26
C LYS A 127 -4.03 5.67 1.02
N MET A 128 -4.35 4.41 1.32
CA MET A 128 -5.74 3.92 1.29
C MET A 128 -6.65 4.70 2.26
N ARG A 129 -6.16 5.12 3.43
CA ARG A 129 -6.93 5.94 4.38
C ARG A 129 -7.11 7.38 3.94
N ALA A 130 -6.15 7.93 3.19
CA ALA A 130 -6.27 9.26 2.61
C ALA A 130 -7.27 9.32 1.43
N GLU A 131 -7.55 8.20 0.78
CA GLU A 131 -8.44 8.11 -0.37
C GLU A 131 -9.90 7.87 0.05
N ALA A 132 -10.81 8.79 -0.29
CA ALA A 132 -12.22 8.71 0.11
C ALA A 132 -12.92 7.42 -0.33
N GLN A 133 -12.59 6.90 -1.52
CA GLN A 133 -13.14 5.64 -2.04
C GLN A 133 -12.63 4.40 -1.30
N LEU A 134 -11.42 4.49 -0.72
CA LEU A 134 -10.70 3.35 -0.14
C LEU A 134 -10.72 3.34 1.40
N ARG A 135 -10.90 4.49 2.06
CA ARG A 135 -10.80 4.61 3.53
C ARG A 135 -11.76 3.70 4.30
N ARG A 136 -12.91 3.37 3.70
CA ARG A 136 -13.95 2.51 4.30
C ARG A 136 -13.57 1.02 4.34
N PHE A 137 -12.58 0.58 3.57
CA PHE A 137 -12.24 -0.84 3.50
C PHE A 137 -11.47 -1.28 4.74
N LYS A 138 -11.78 -2.48 5.22
CA LYS A 138 -10.98 -3.16 6.24
C LYS A 138 -9.72 -3.74 5.59
N VAL A 139 -8.57 -3.58 6.23
CA VAL A 139 -7.29 -4.10 5.76
C VAL A 139 -6.89 -5.25 6.68
N ILE A 140 -6.67 -6.42 6.10
CA ILE A 140 -6.16 -7.60 6.82
C ILE A 140 -4.74 -7.85 6.32
N VAL A 141 -3.77 -7.73 7.23
CA VAL A 141 -2.35 -7.95 6.97
C VAL A 141 -1.98 -9.32 7.48
N VAL A 142 -1.73 -10.23 6.55
CA VAL A 142 -1.26 -11.58 6.86
C VAL A 142 0.27 -11.59 6.79
N THR A 143 0.92 -11.77 7.93
CA THR A 143 2.39 -11.70 8.05
C THR A 143 2.89 -12.53 9.23
N ASP A 144 4.10 -13.06 9.16
CA ASP A 144 4.81 -13.68 10.28
C ASP A 144 5.63 -12.67 11.12
N ARG A 145 5.68 -11.40 10.69
CA ARG A 145 6.59 -10.39 11.23
C ARG A 145 5.98 -9.47 12.29
N LYS A 146 6.44 -9.63 13.54
CA LYS A 146 6.08 -8.77 14.69
C LYS A 146 6.49 -7.30 14.53
N ASP A 147 7.55 -7.02 13.79
CA ASP A 147 8.03 -5.66 13.58
C ASP A 147 7.19 -4.88 12.56
N LEU A 148 6.58 -5.55 11.58
CA LEU A 148 5.56 -4.95 10.71
C LEU A 148 4.32 -4.51 11.51
N GLN A 149 3.91 -5.32 12.49
CA GLN A 149 2.84 -4.96 13.42
C GLN A 149 3.15 -3.64 14.13
N ARG A 150 4.35 -3.52 14.73
CA ARG A 150 4.77 -2.29 15.41
C ARG A 150 4.71 -1.07 14.49
N GLN A 151 5.18 -1.20 13.25
CA GLN A 151 5.19 -0.11 12.26
C GLN A 151 3.77 0.34 11.86
N LEU A 152 2.86 -0.61 11.64
CA LEU A 152 1.48 -0.28 11.32
C LEU A 152 0.68 0.19 12.53
N SER A 153 1.02 -0.22 13.76
CA SER A 153 0.45 0.37 14.98
C SER A 153 0.70 1.86 15.07
N VAL A 154 1.93 2.31 14.80
CA VAL A 154 2.25 3.75 14.71
C VAL A 154 1.40 4.46 13.65
N THR A 155 1.18 3.80 12.51
CA THR A 155 0.38 4.36 11.42
C THR A 155 -1.10 4.46 11.78
N ALA A 156 -1.63 3.44 12.45
CA ALA A 156 -3.01 3.40 12.89
C ALA A 156 -3.29 4.50 13.92
N THR A 157 -2.35 4.75 14.84
CA THR A 157 -2.44 5.89 15.78
C THR A 157 -2.59 7.23 15.04
N LEU A 158 -1.86 7.42 13.93
CA LEU A 158 -1.96 8.65 13.10
C LEU A 158 -3.29 8.77 12.37
N THR A 159 -3.99 7.66 12.11
CA THR A 159 -5.30 7.64 11.43
C THR A 159 -6.47 7.47 12.41
N GLY A 160 -6.22 7.45 13.73
CA GLY A 160 -7.23 7.18 14.75
C GLY A 160 -7.78 5.75 14.72
N GLU A 161 -7.08 4.81 14.09
CA GLU A 161 -7.47 3.41 14.01
C GLU A 161 -6.74 2.58 15.06
N VAL A 162 -7.41 1.57 15.59
CA VAL A 162 -6.79 0.58 16.47
C VAL A 162 -6.33 -0.60 15.62
N VAL A 163 -5.10 -1.05 15.86
CA VAL A 163 -4.60 -2.29 15.27
C VAL A 163 -5.06 -3.47 16.10
N GLU A 164 -5.79 -4.38 15.47
CA GLU A 164 -6.26 -5.60 16.11
C GLU A 164 -5.39 -6.78 15.68
N VAL A 165 -5.05 -7.64 16.63
CA VAL A 165 -4.25 -8.85 16.36
C VAL A 165 -5.16 -10.05 16.50
N ALA A 166 -5.19 -10.85 15.45
CA ALA A 166 -5.95 -12.07 15.39
C ALA A 166 -5.02 -13.26 15.57
N ASP A 167 -5.30 -14.03 16.61
CA ASP A 167 -4.48 -15.14 17.04
C ASP A 167 -5.06 -16.51 16.65
N SER A 168 -6.01 -16.55 15.72
CA SER A 168 -6.58 -17.76 15.12
C SER A 168 -7.40 -17.40 13.88
N THR A 169 -7.72 -18.39 13.04
CA THR A 169 -8.61 -18.25 11.88
C THR A 169 -10.00 -17.76 12.31
N THR A 170 -10.56 -18.34 13.39
CA THR A 170 -11.81 -17.91 14.01
C THR A 170 -11.75 -16.45 14.46
N GLY A 171 -10.62 -16.02 15.06
CA GLY A 171 -10.40 -14.63 15.45
C GLY A 171 -10.39 -13.68 14.25
N VAL A 172 -9.70 -14.03 13.16
CA VAL A 172 -9.71 -13.24 11.92
C VAL A 172 -11.11 -13.14 11.35
N LYS A 173 -11.85 -14.26 11.26
CA LYS A 173 -13.24 -14.30 10.79
C LYS A 173 -14.14 -13.40 11.63
N ALA A 174 -14.01 -13.44 12.96
CA ALA A 174 -14.78 -12.58 13.87
C ALA A 174 -14.48 -11.09 13.67
N LEU A 175 -13.20 -10.74 13.56
CA LEU A 175 -12.74 -9.37 13.32
C LEU A 175 -13.17 -8.84 11.94
N ALA A 176 -13.08 -9.69 10.92
CA ALA A 176 -13.46 -9.35 9.55
C ALA A 176 -14.95 -9.06 9.40
N ARG A 177 -15.81 -9.75 10.16
CA ARG A 177 -17.27 -9.56 10.16
C ARG A 177 -17.72 -8.22 10.78
N ARG A 178 -16.88 -7.56 11.60
CA ARG A 178 -17.24 -6.27 12.20
C ARG A 178 -17.37 -5.20 11.11
N LYS A 179 -18.50 -4.50 11.10
CA LYS A 179 -18.75 -3.41 10.15
C LYS A 179 -17.75 -2.26 10.34
N GLY A 180 -17.46 -1.56 9.26
CA GLY A 180 -16.58 -0.39 9.26
C GLY A 180 -15.11 -0.68 8.94
N PRO A 181 -14.28 0.38 8.84
CA PRO A 181 -12.85 0.27 8.59
C PRO A 181 -12.15 -0.47 9.73
N GLY A 182 -10.88 -0.82 9.52
CA GLY A 182 -10.07 -1.48 10.52
C GLY A 182 -8.78 -2.03 9.94
N LEU A 183 -7.81 -2.26 10.81
CA LEU A 183 -6.52 -2.84 10.47
C LEU A 183 -6.28 -4.08 11.34
N ILE A 184 -6.34 -5.25 10.72
CA ILE A 184 -6.21 -6.54 11.39
C ILE A 184 -4.87 -7.16 11.01
N PHE A 185 -4.13 -7.65 11.98
CA PHE A 185 -2.98 -8.51 11.77
C PHE A 185 -3.32 -9.96 12.01
N ALA A 186 -2.88 -10.83 11.11
CA ALA A 186 -3.01 -12.28 11.25
C ALA A 186 -1.66 -12.94 10.96
N THR A 187 -1.31 -13.99 11.70
CA THR A 187 -0.06 -14.73 11.47
C THR A 187 -0.29 -16.03 10.69
N ILE A 188 0.58 -16.29 9.70
CA ILE A 188 0.47 -17.45 8.77
C ILE A 188 0.56 -18.79 9.52
N GLN A 189 1.39 -18.87 10.56
CA GLN A 189 1.60 -20.08 11.36
C GLN A 189 0.30 -20.62 11.97
N LYS A 190 -0.75 -19.80 12.07
CA LYS A 190 -2.04 -20.14 12.67
C LYS A 190 -3.08 -20.67 11.69
N TYR A 191 -2.75 -20.65 10.38
CA TYR A 191 -3.59 -21.22 9.32
C TYR A 191 -3.20 -22.67 8.97
N ARG A 192 -2.06 -23.16 9.46
CA ARG A 192 -1.58 -24.52 9.12
C ARG A 192 -2.31 -25.64 9.86
N ASP A 193 -2.93 -25.35 10.99
CA ASP A 193 -3.38 -26.42 11.91
C ASP A 193 -4.90 -26.70 11.90
N THR A 194 -5.74 -26.04 11.08
CA THR A 194 -7.21 -26.33 11.12
C THR A 194 -8.03 -26.23 9.82
N ASP A 195 -7.52 -25.74 8.68
CA ASP A 195 -8.39 -25.37 7.54
C ASP A 195 -8.55 -26.45 6.43
N THR A 196 -8.55 -27.73 6.76
CA THR A 196 -9.03 -28.78 5.83
C THR A 196 -10.03 -29.77 6.44
N ALA A 197 -10.33 -29.66 7.73
CA ALA A 197 -11.17 -30.63 8.45
C ALA A 197 -12.41 -29.96 9.06
N GLY A 198 -13.19 -29.22 8.27
CA GLY A 198 -14.52 -28.77 8.74
C GLY A 198 -15.17 -27.60 8.01
N ASP A 199 -14.42 -26.78 7.27
CA ASP A 199 -15.04 -25.71 6.49
C ASP A 199 -15.71 -26.31 5.24
N THR A 200 -17.04 -26.23 5.16
CA THR A 200 -17.79 -26.58 3.95
C THR A 200 -17.32 -25.66 2.81
N PRO A 201 -16.93 -26.19 1.63
CA PRO A 201 -16.50 -25.36 0.53
C PRO A 201 -17.57 -24.32 0.20
N LEU A 202 -17.14 -23.07 -0.05
CA LEU A 202 -18.03 -21.99 -0.47
C LEU A 202 -18.85 -22.45 -1.67
N THR A 203 -20.17 -22.46 -1.51
CA THR A 203 -21.11 -22.83 -2.55
C THR A 203 -21.51 -21.60 -3.37
N ALA A 204 -22.06 -21.81 -4.55
CA ALA A 204 -22.51 -20.70 -5.41
C ALA A 204 -23.54 -19.79 -4.71
N ASP A 205 -24.27 -20.31 -3.72
CA ASP A 205 -25.25 -19.57 -2.93
C ASP A 205 -24.64 -18.62 -1.88
N ASP A 206 -23.38 -18.82 -1.49
CA ASP A 206 -22.65 -17.95 -0.56
C ASP A 206 -22.12 -16.68 -1.23
N LEU A 207 -22.19 -16.61 -2.57
CA LEU A 207 -21.84 -15.42 -3.34
C LEU A 207 -23.03 -14.45 -3.31
N PRO A 208 -22.83 -13.15 -3.01
CA PRO A 208 -23.92 -12.18 -3.03
C PRO A 208 -24.66 -12.19 -4.37
N LYS A 209 -25.96 -12.50 -4.37
CA LYS A 209 -26.75 -12.59 -5.61
C LYS A 209 -26.77 -11.24 -6.31
N VAL A 210 -26.44 -11.23 -7.59
CA VAL A 210 -26.54 -10.03 -8.43
C VAL A 210 -28.00 -9.93 -8.82
N GLU A 211 -28.73 -8.94 -8.30
CA GLU A 211 -30.06 -8.62 -8.82
C GLU A 211 -29.88 -8.01 -10.22
N GLU A 212 -30.48 -8.66 -11.22
CA GLU A 212 -30.52 -8.14 -12.58
C GLU A 212 -31.37 -6.85 -12.61
N PRO A 213 -30.97 -5.85 -13.41
CA PRO A 213 -31.74 -4.62 -13.53
C PRO A 213 -33.10 -4.93 -14.16
N LYS A 214 -34.18 -4.61 -13.44
CA LYS A 214 -35.55 -4.68 -13.96
C LYS A 214 -35.67 -3.75 -15.17
N THR A 215 -36.15 -4.32 -16.26
CA THR A 215 -36.43 -3.65 -17.54
C THR A 215 -37.55 -2.62 -17.40
#